data_AF-W2CWX1-F1
#
_entry.id   AF-W2CWX1-F1
#
_cell.length_a   1.000
_cell.length_b   1.000
_cell.length_c   1.000
_cell.angle_alpha   90.00
_cell.angle_beta   90.00
_cell.angle_gamma   90.00
#
_symmetry.space_group_name_H-M   'P 1'
#
loop_
_entity.id
_entity.type
_entity.pdbx_description
1 polymer ?
#
loop_
_entity_poly.entity_id
_entity_poly.type
_entity_poly.pdbx_seq_one_letter_code
_entity_poly.pdbx_strand_id
1 'polypeptide(L)'
;MQQKIRERLEQENRIEVENRVFWSQARIYNQLHPYGKMVSFGCFGFVFPSIEWEDIALLSQAEREDISRFLSPTSAQAEQPLTPPATAQAPTGTTGVRQLYHGVIEGDIDGKNRIDTLRCEFDLFFEDRVNEEGKLIVNGTYKYPRYGGRAITLSGTYDPNTDLLVLVEYYKSGKPNCTMRVQRTSYGFDGMFIRKNGQTLSLTMTQ
;
A
#
# COMPACT_ATOMS: atom_id res chain seq x y z
N MET A 1 -20.35 3.34 24.52
CA MET A 1 -19.65 3.46 23.23
C MET A 1 -19.28 2.09 22.65
N GLN A 2 -18.56 1.24 23.40
CA GLN A 2 -18.16 -0.11 22.97
C GLN A 2 -19.34 -1.03 22.59
N GLN A 3 -20.45 -0.99 23.35
CA GLN A 3 -21.62 -1.83 23.09
C GLN A 3 -22.33 -1.51 21.76
N LYS A 4 -22.47 -0.22 21.44
CA LYS A 4 -23.06 0.25 20.17
C LYS A 4 -22.21 -0.14 18.96
N ILE A 5 -20.89 -0.15 19.11
CA ILE A 5 -19.95 -0.60 18.05
C ILE A 5 -20.11 -2.10 17.81
N ARG A 6 -20.26 -2.88 18.88
CA ARG A 6 -20.47 -4.33 18.78
C ARG A 6 -21.79 -4.70 18.12
N GLU A 7 -22.88 -4.04 18.48
CA GLU A 7 -24.19 -4.25 17.87
C GLU A 7 -24.16 -3.94 16.36
N ARG A 8 -23.47 -2.86 15.96
CA ARG A 8 -23.26 -2.50 14.54
C ARG A 8 -22.42 -3.53 13.80
N LEU A 9 -21.35 -4.02 14.44
CA LEU A 9 -20.49 -5.04 13.86
C LEU A 9 -21.27 -6.31 13.49
N GLU A 10 -22.10 -6.80 14.42
CA GLU A 10 -22.91 -8.00 14.24
C GLU A 10 -24.07 -7.79 13.25
N GLN A 11 -24.61 -6.57 13.14
CA GLN A 11 -25.67 -6.24 12.16
C GLN A 11 -25.14 -6.16 10.72
N GLU A 12 -23.98 -5.53 10.52
CA GLU A 12 -23.47 -5.20 9.19
C GLU A 12 -22.49 -6.23 8.64
N ASN A 13 -22.02 -7.18 9.48
CA ASN A 13 -21.04 -8.18 9.08
C ASN A 13 -21.49 -9.58 9.50
N ARG A 14 -21.51 -10.50 8.54
CA ARG A 14 -21.66 -11.93 8.79
C ARG A 14 -20.31 -12.61 8.60
N ILE A 15 -19.82 -13.30 9.62
CA ILE A 15 -18.59 -14.10 9.54
C ILE A 15 -18.99 -15.56 9.43
N GLU A 16 -18.57 -16.22 8.36
CA GLU A 16 -18.73 -17.67 8.19
C GLU A 16 -17.39 -18.35 8.37
N VAL A 17 -17.37 -19.41 9.17
CA VAL A 17 -16.19 -20.24 9.39
C VAL A 17 -16.44 -21.61 8.79
N GLU A 18 -15.65 -21.96 7.79
CA GLU A 18 -15.62 -23.31 7.26
C GLU A 18 -14.49 -24.08 7.95
N ASN A 19 -14.86 -25.07 8.75
CA ASN A 19 -13.92 -25.93 9.46
C ASN A 19 -13.77 -27.25 8.70
N ARG A 20 -12.54 -27.58 8.30
CA ARG A 20 -12.17 -28.90 7.79
C ARG A 20 -11.09 -29.52 8.68
N VAL A 21 -10.90 -30.83 8.51
CA VAL A 21 -10.04 -31.66 9.37
C VAL A 21 -8.58 -31.15 9.43
N PHE A 22 -8.08 -30.57 8.33
CA PHE A 22 -6.68 -30.13 8.23
C PHE A 22 -6.52 -28.62 8.04
N TRP A 23 -7.61 -27.91 7.73
CA TRP A 23 -7.61 -26.46 7.55
C TRP A 23 -8.97 -25.85 7.86
N SER A 24 -8.97 -24.60 8.29
CA SER A 24 -10.18 -23.79 8.47
C SER A 24 -10.04 -22.48 7.70
N GLN A 25 -11.15 -21.91 7.25
CA GLN A 25 -11.16 -20.55 6.70
C GLN A 25 -12.31 -19.76 7.32
N ALA A 26 -12.06 -18.48 7.59
CA ALA A 26 -13.09 -17.52 7.95
C ALA A 26 -13.29 -16.53 6.81
N ARG A 27 -14.53 -16.30 6.43
CA ARG A 27 -14.92 -15.30 5.44
C ARG A 27 -15.87 -14.29 6.06
N ILE A 28 -15.65 -13.02 5.76
CA ILE A 28 -16.58 -11.94 6.12
C ILE A 28 -17.44 -11.60 4.91
N TYR A 29 -18.74 -11.50 5.16
CA TYR A 29 -19.75 -11.08 4.20
C TYR A 29 -20.38 -9.80 4.74
N ASN A 30 -20.36 -8.75 3.92
CA ASN A 30 -21.00 -7.47 4.21
C ASN A 30 -21.22 -6.71 2.90
N GLN A 31 -21.72 -5.49 2.98
CA GLN A 31 -21.90 -4.62 1.82
C GLN A 31 -20.60 -4.29 1.05
N LEU A 32 -19.43 -4.38 1.69
CA LEU A 32 -18.12 -4.17 1.04
C LEU A 32 -17.68 -5.43 0.29
N HIS A 33 -18.01 -6.60 0.84
CA HIS A 33 -17.63 -7.93 0.36
C HIS A 33 -18.86 -8.82 0.17
N PRO A 34 -19.73 -8.54 -0.81
CA PRO A 34 -21.00 -9.26 -0.98
C PRO A 34 -20.81 -10.74 -1.32
N TYR A 35 -19.69 -11.09 -1.97
CA TYR A 35 -19.33 -12.47 -2.31
C TYR A 35 -18.45 -13.17 -1.26
N GLY A 36 -18.20 -12.49 -0.14
CA GLY A 36 -17.34 -12.98 0.94
C GLY A 36 -15.86 -12.73 0.68
N LYS A 37 -15.15 -12.18 1.66
CA LYS A 37 -13.69 -12.03 1.65
C LYS A 37 -13.08 -12.93 2.71
N MET A 38 -12.03 -13.67 2.37
CA MET A 38 -11.27 -14.45 3.35
C MET A 38 -10.55 -13.51 4.32
N VAL A 39 -10.91 -13.62 5.59
CA VAL A 39 -10.38 -12.79 6.70
C VAL A 39 -9.54 -13.60 7.68
N SER A 40 -9.55 -14.93 7.56
CA SER A 40 -8.59 -15.78 8.24
C SER A 40 -8.50 -17.12 7.54
N PHE A 41 -7.33 -17.77 7.63
CA PHE A 41 -7.21 -19.19 7.35
C PHE A 41 -6.38 -19.86 8.45
N GLY A 42 -6.67 -21.10 8.77
CA GLY A 42 -5.88 -21.89 9.70
C GLY A 42 -5.52 -23.25 9.12
N CYS A 43 -4.38 -23.80 9.52
CA CYS A 43 -4.01 -25.18 9.22
C CYS A 43 -3.19 -25.76 10.38
N PHE A 44 -3.37 -27.05 10.66
CA PHE A 44 -2.62 -27.78 11.71
C PHE A 44 -2.52 -27.06 13.07
N GLY A 45 -3.60 -26.41 13.51
CA GLY A 45 -3.65 -25.69 14.80
C GLY A 45 -3.12 -24.25 14.78
N PHE A 46 -2.59 -23.78 13.65
CA PHE A 46 -2.20 -22.37 13.47
C PHE A 46 -3.31 -21.58 12.78
N VAL A 47 -3.52 -20.32 13.19
CA VAL A 47 -4.51 -19.41 12.61
C VAL A 47 -3.79 -18.15 12.12
N PHE A 48 -3.95 -17.84 10.85
CA PHE A 48 -3.42 -16.66 10.19
C PHE A 48 -4.55 -15.67 9.96
N PRO A 49 -4.55 -14.52 10.66
CA PRO A 49 -5.51 -13.46 10.41
C PRO A 49 -5.14 -12.70 9.14
N SER A 50 -6.12 -12.52 8.25
CA SER A 50 -6.05 -11.64 7.08
C SER A 50 -7.11 -10.53 7.14
N ILE A 51 -7.68 -10.29 8.33
CA ILE A 51 -8.72 -9.30 8.56
C ILE A 51 -8.11 -7.90 8.65
N GLU A 52 -8.58 -6.99 7.79
CA GLU A 52 -8.27 -5.57 7.90
C GLU A 52 -9.48 -4.77 8.40
N TRP A 53 -9.25 -3.58 8.96
CA TRP A 53 -10.34 -2.74 9.49
C TRP A 53 -11.29 -2.27 8.39
N GLU A 54 -10.77 -2.10 7.18
CA GLU A 54 -11.54 -1.77 5.99
C GLU A 54 -12.38 -2.94 5.45
N ASP A 55 -12.18 -4.16 5.96
CA ASP A 55 -13.03 -5.32 5.63
C ASP A 55 -14.28 -5.40 6.49
N ILE A 56 -14.36 -4.55 7.52
CA ILE A 56 -15.45 -4.50 8.48
C ILE A 56 -16.35 -3.32 8.15
N ALA A 57 -17.62 -3.60 7.83
CA ALA A 57 -18.63 -2.58 7.65
C ALA A 57 -19.07 -2.04 9.02
N LEU A 58 -18.90 -0.73 9.25
CA LEU A 58 -19.28 -0.07 10.50
C LEU A 58 -20.42 0.94 10.33
N LEU A 59 -20.64 1.38 9.09
CA LEU A 59 -21.67 2.33 8.71
C LEU A 59 -22.67 1.62 7.81
N SER A 60 -23.96 1.88 8.02
CA SER A 60 -24.99 1.43 7.09
C SER A 60 -24.83 2.13 5.73
N GLN A 61 -25.40 1.55 4.69
CA GLN A 61 -25.36 2.13 3.34
C GLN A 61 -25.96 3.55 3.30
N ALA A 62 -27.05 3.79 4.03
CA ALA A 62 -27.68 5.10 4.15
C ALA A 62 -26.77 6.15 4.81
N GLU A 63 -26.08 5.79 5.90
CA GLU A 63 -25.14 6.70 6.58
C GLU A 63 -23.94 7.03 5.68
N ARG A 64 -23.50 6.08 4.85
CA ARG A 64 -22.39 6.29 3.91
C ARG A 64 -22.79 7.21 2.75
N GLU A 65 -24.02 7.10 2.26
CA GLU A 65 -24.58 7.98 1.23
C GLU A 65 -24.85 9.40 1.74
N ASP A 66 -25.29 9.55 3.00
CA ASP A 66 -25.45 10.86 3.62
C ASP A 66 -24.11 11.57 3.83
N ILE A 67 -23.08 10.85 4.28
CA ILE A 67 -21.72 11.40 4.42
C ILE A 67 -21.13 11.76 3.05
N SER A 68 -21.35 10.94 2.01
CA SER A 68 -20.81 11.23 0.66
C SER A 68 -21.47 12.46 0.03
N ARG A 69 -22.77 12.65 0.26
CA ARG A 69 -23.49 13.89 -0.12
C ARG A 69 -23.00 15.11 0.65
N PHE A 70 -22.71 14.96 1.93
CA PHE A 70 -22.20 16.05 2.76
C PHE A 70 -20.79 16.50 2.34
N LEU A 71 -19.94 15.55 1.89
CA LEU A 71 -18.57 15.82 1.45
C LEU A 71 -18.47 16.28 -0.01
N SER A 72 -19.57 16.23 -0.77
CA SER A 72 -19.61 16.62 -2.19
C SER A 72 -20.58 17.79 -2.39
N PRO A 73 -20.21 19.05 -2.06
CA PRO A 73 -21.05 20.19 -2.39
C PRO A 73 -21.06 20.37 -3.92
N THR A 74 -22.24 20.27 -4.52
CA THR A 74 -22.50 20.51 -5.94
C THR A 74 -21.93 21.85 -6.40
N SER A 75 -20.93 21.82 -7.28
CA SER A 75 -20.43 23.00 -8.00
C SER A 75 -21.52 23.53 -8.94
N ALA A 76 -22.18 24.62 -8.53
CA ALA A 76 -22.97 25.44 -9.44
C ALA A 76 -22.02 26.24 -10.36
N GLN A 77 -22.27 26.19 -11.66
CA GLN A 77 -21.60 26.97 -12.69
C GLN A 77 -21.78 28.48 -12.47
N ALA A 78 -20.69 29.25 -12.57
CA ALA A 78 -20.71 30.66 -13.03
C ALA A 78 -19.31 31.09 -13.49
N GLU A 79 -19.28 31.85 -14.57
CA GLU A 79 -18.16 32.26 -15.42
C GLU A 79 -17.06 33.12 -14.75
N GLN A 80 -15.83 33.05 -15.28
CA GLN A 80 -14.74 34.00 -15.04
C GLN A 80 -15.06 35.40 -15.62
N PRO A 81 -14.44 36.49 -15.12
CA PRO A 81 -13.24 37.03 -15.81
C PRO A 81 -12.14 37.72 -14.93
N LEU A 82 -10.88 37.44 -15.32
CA LEU A 82 -9.65 38.27 -15.46
C LEU A 82 -9.04 39.22 -14.38
N THR A 83 -7.79 38.88 -14.02
CA THR A 83 -6.54 39.65 -13.72
C THR A 83 -6.16 40.15 -12.27
N PRO A 84 -4.83 40.15 -11.91
CA PRO A 84 -4.26 40.09 -10.54
C PRO A 84 -3.71 41.45 -9.98
N PRO A 85 -3.30 41.57 -8.69
CA PRO A 85 -1.90 41.32 -8.28
C PRO A 85 -1.67 40.74 -6.85
N ALA A 86 -0.45 40.19 -6.64
CA ALA A 86 0.31 39.85 -5.40
C ALA A 86 -0.38 39.94 -4.01
N THR A 87 -0.23 38.98 -3.07
CA THR A 87 1.02 38.57 -2.40
C THR A 87 0.76 37.32 -1.52
N ALA A 88 1.68 36.34 -1.57
CA ALA A 88 2.09 35.30 -0.58
C ALA A 88 1.03 34.68 0.38
N GLN A 89 0.96 33.36 0.58
CA GLN A 89 2.04 32.47 1.07
C GLN A 89 1.85 30.99 0.68
N ALA A 90 2.97 30.27 0.59
CA ALA A 90 3.20 28.95 0.01
C ALA A 90 2.69 27.74 0.82
N PRO A 91 2.58 26.56 0.16
CA PRO A 91 3.14 25.32 0.66
C PRO A 91 4.46 25.04 -0.09
N THR A 92 5.54 24.90 0.67
CA THR A 92 6.89 24.58 0.21
C THR A 92 6.92 23.42 -0.78
N GLY A 93 7.10 23.73 -2.06
CA GLY A 93 7.38 22.73 -3.09
C GLY A 93 8.80 22.22 -2.93
N THR A 94 8.96 21.00 -2.43
CA THR A 94 10.22 20.27 -2.60
C THR A 94 10.38 20.02 -4.10
N THR A 95 11.35 20.67 -4.73
CA THR A 95 11.74 20.37 -6.11
C THR A 95 12.37 18.97 -6.14
N GLY A 96 12.09 18.18 -7.17
CA GLY A 96 12.53 16.78 -7.27
C GLY A 96 12.04 16.09 -8.53
N VAL A 97 12.62 14.94 -8.84
CA VAL A 97 12.28 14.13 -10.02
C VAL A 97 11.39 12.97 -9.61
N ARG A 98 10.20 12.90 -10.22
CA ARG A 98 9.28 11.75 -10.09
C ARG A 98 9.50 10.80 -11.25
N GLN A 99 9.65 9.51 -10.95
CA GLN A 99 9.90 8.47 -11.95
C GLN A 99 9.09 7.22 -11.63
N LEU A 100 8.40 6.70 -12.64
CA LEU A 100 7.71 5.42 -12.59
C LEU A 100 8.68 4.30 -13.01
N TYR A 101 8.61 3.16 -12.33
CA TYR A 101 9.30 1.93 -12.69
C TYR A 101 8.34 0.74 -12.63
N HIS A 102 8.47 -0.15 -13.61
CA HIS A 102 7.83 -1.46 -13.63
C HIS A 102 8.71 -2.46 -12.88
N GLY A 103 8.17 -2.99 -11.81
CA GLY A 103 8.86 -3.88 -10.88
C GLY A 103 8.53 -5.35 -11.10
N VAL A 104 9.53 -6.20 -10.90
CA VAL A 104 9.40 -7.66 -10.89
C VAL A 104 10.10 -8.18 -9.63
N ILE A 105 9.34 -8.81 -8.73
CA ILE A 105 9.86 -9.50 -7.55
C ILE A 105 9.76 -11.01 -7.79
N GLU A 106 10.87 -11.72 -7.68
CA GLU A 106 10.95 -13.15 -7.98
C GLU A 106 11.62 -13.97 -6.89
N GLY A 107 11.04 -15.13 -6.61
CA GLY A 107 11.60 -16.11 -5.67
C GLY A 107 10.51 -16.95 -5.02
N ASP A 108 10.85 -17.67 -3.95
CA ASP A 108 9.90 -18.50 -3.21
C ASP A 108 8.99 -17.65 -2.31
N ILE A 109 8.02 -17.00 -2.93
CA ILE A 109 7.09 -16.08 -2.28
C ILE A 109 6.17 -16.84 -1.32
N ASP A 110 5.70 -18.02 -1.72
CA ASP A 110 4.74 -18.83 -0.98
C ASP A 110 5.37 -19.80 0.03
N GLY A 111 6.70 -19.93 0.08
CA GLY A 111 7.39 -20.88 0.96
C GLY A 111 7.19 -22.35 0.55
N LYS A 112 6.88 -22.59 -0.73
CA LYS A 112 6.58 -23.91 -1.30
C LYS A 112 7.74 -24.45 -2.13
N ASN A 113 8.94 -23.85 -2.01
CA ASN A 113 10.08 -24.13 -2.87
C ASN A 113 9.76 -23.99 -4.37
N ARG A 114 8.92 -23.01 -4.73
CA ARG A 114 8.58 -22.69 -6.12
C ARG A 114 8.93 -21.24 -6.39
N ILE A 115 9.55 -20.96 -7.54
CA ILE A 115 9.76 -19.58 -7.99
C ILE A 115 8.43 -19.03 -8.49
N ASP A 116 7.95 -17.99 -7.82
CA ASP A 116 6.82 -17.18 -8.23
C ASP A 116 7.30 -15.80 -8.66
N THR A 117 6.47 -15.12 -9.45
CA THR A 117 6.77 -13.79 -9.99
C THR A 117 5.65 -12.83 -9.61
N LEU A 118 5.99 -11.76 -8.89
CA LEU A 118 5.09 -10.65 -8.57
C LEU A 118 5.46 -9.42 -9.39
N ARG A 119 4.50 -8.96 -10.20
CA ARG A 119 4.63 -7.70 -10.94
C ARG A 119 4.07 -6.54 -10.11
N CYS A 120 4.82 -5.45 -10.07
CA CYS A 120 4.49 -4.25 -9.31
C CYS A 120 4.81 -2.98 -10.11
N GLU A 121 4.27 -1.86 -9.66
CA GLU A 121 4.55 -0.53 -10.20
C GLU A 121 5.08 0.34 -9.07
N PHE A 122 6.25 0.91 -9.25
CA PHE A 122 6.93 1.80 -8.30
C PHE A 122 6.86 3.24 -8.80
N ASP A 123 6.30 4.12 -8.00
CA ASP A 123 6.27 5.55 -8.25
C ASP A 123 7.16 6.24 -7.22
N LEU A 124 8.38 6.58 -7.65
CA LEU A 124 9.44 7.10 -6.79
C LEU A 124 9.66 8.59 -7.06
N PHE A 125 9.81 9.35 -5.98
CA PHE A 125 10.14 10.76 -5.97
C PHE A 125 11.52 10.95 -5.33
N PHE A 126 12.47 11.38 -6.15
CA PHE A 126 13.83 11.73 -5.75
C PHE A 126 13.85 13.23 -5.44
N GLU A 127 14.02 13.56 -4.17
CA GLU A 127 14.02 14.94 -3.72
C GLU A 127 15.34 15.62 -4.07
N ASP A 128 15.32 16.91 -4.41
CA ASP A 128 16.56 17.66 -4.72
C ASP A 128 17.41 17.93 -3.46
N ARG A 129 16.91 17.57 -2.27
CA ARG A 129 17.65 17.65 -1.01
C ARG A 129 18.33 16.33 -0.68
N VAL A 130 19.50 16.46 -0.08
CA VAL A 130 20.29 15.34 0.45
C VAL A 130 20.21 15.27 1.97
N ASN A 131 20.42 14.08 2.52
CA ASN A 131 20.59 13.89 3.96
C ASN A 131 22.01 14.31 4.43
N GLU A 132 22.30 14.15 5.72
CA GLU A 132 23.60 14.48 6.32
C GLU A 132 24.78 13.70 5.70
N GLU A 133 24.51 12.55 5.08
CA GLU A 133 25.49 11.70 4.40
C GLU A 133 25.65 12.05 2.91
N GLY A 134 24.96 13.08 2.41
CA GLY A 134 24.99 13.49 1.00
C GLY A 134 24.17 12.60 0.07
N LYS A 135 23.31 11.73 0.59
CA LYS A 135 22.42 10.86 -0.20
C LYS A 135 21.09 11.54 -0.48
N LEU A 136 20.58 11.37 -1.70
CA LEU A 136 19.27 11.89 -2.08
C LEU A 136 18.17 11.18 -1.30
N ILE A 137 17.22 11.97 -0.78
CA ILE A 137 16.05 11.41 -0.10
C ILE A 137 15.08 10.90 -1.16
N VAL A 138 14.62 9.66 -1.00
CA VAL A 138 13.69 9.02 -1.93
C VAL A 138 12.43 8.64 -1.18
N ASN A 139 11.30 9.13 -1.64
CA ASN A 139 9.98 8.77 -1.13
C ASN A 139 9.14 8.23 -2.26
N GLY A 140 8.17 7.37 -1.98
CA GLY A 140 7.35 6.86 -3.05
C GLY A 140 6.30 5.88 -2.60
N THR A 141 5.70 5.24 -3.58
CA THR A 141 4.81 4.13 -3.35
C THR A 141 5.07 3.01 -4.33
N TYR A 142 4.67 1.80 -3.97
CA TYR A 142 4.54 0.74 -4.96
C TYR A 142 3.26 -0.06 -4.73
N LYS A 143 2.72 -0.66 -5.78
CA LYS A 143 1.48 -1.43 -5.71
C LYS A 143 1.59 -2.71 -6.52
N TYR A 144 0.75 -3.68 -6.18
CA TYR A 144 0.56 -4.91 -6.94
C TYR A 144 -0.77 -4.85 -7.69
N PRO A 145 -0.79 -4.49 -9.00
CA PRO A 145 -2.04 -4.28 -9.73
C PRO A 145 -2.97 -5.49 -9.72
N ARG A 146 -2.40 -6.70 -9.77
CA ARG A 146 -3.16 -7.97 -9.75
C ARG A 146 -3.86 -8.29 -8.43
N TYR A 147 -3.47 -7.67 -7.31
CA TYR A 147 -3.95 -8.01 -5.97
C TYR A 147 -4.73 -6.86 -5.32
N GLY A 148 -5.41 -6.04 -6.13
CA GLY A 148 -6.24 -4.94 -5.65
C GLY A 148 -5.50 -3.59 -5.51
N GLY A 149 -4.22 -3.52 -5.91
CA GLY A 149 -3.58 -2.25 -6.31
C GLY A 149 -3.38 -1.18 -5.22
N ARG A 150 -3.49 -1.52 -3.93
CA ARG A 150 -3.21 -0.55 -2.85
C ARG A 150 -1.75 -0.12 -2.91
N ALA A 151 -1.54 1.19 -2.88
CA ALA A 151 -0.22 1.80 -2.78
C ALA A 151 0.37 1.57 -1.39
N ILE A 152 1.58 1.02 -1.36
CA ILE A 152 2.38 0.77 -0.17
C ILE A 152 3.47 1.84 -0.11
N THR A 153 3.60 2.52 1.02
CA THR A 153 4.53 3.63 1.18
C THR A 153 5.98 3.13 1.28
N LEU A 154 6.85 3.84 0.58
CA LEU A 154 8.29 3.64 0.57
C LEU A 154 8.98 4.93 1.01
N SER A 155 10.04 4.78 1.79
CA SER A 155 10.98 5.86 2.08
C SER A 155 12.40 5.29 2.16
N GLY A 156 13.37 6.08 1.75
CA GLY A 156 14.76 5.64 1.73
C GLY A 156 15.69 6.67 1.10
N THR A 157 16.80 6.18 0.59
CA THR A 157 17.89 7.03 0.08
C THR A 157 18.51 6.46 -1.18
N TYR A 158 18.92 7.33 -2.09
CA TYR A 158 19.76 7.00 -3.23
C TYR A 158 21.13 7.66 -3.07
N ASP A 159 22.18 6.85 -3.15
CA ASP A 159 23.56 7.32 -3.11
C ASP A 159 24.09 7.48 -4.55
N PRO A 160 24.34 8.71 -5.02
CA PRO A 160 24.83 8.94 -6.38
C PRO A 160 26.29 8.50 -6.58
N ASN A 161 27.07 8.27 -5.52
CA ASN A 161 28.46 7.83 -5.64
C ASN A 161 28.58 6.32 -5.82
N THR A 162 27.68 5.59 -5.17
CA THR A 162 27.67 4.13 -5.20
C THR A 162 26.54 3.57 -6.05
N ASP A 163 25.70 4.42 -6.64
CA ASP A 163 24.53 4.04 -7.43
C ASP A 163 23.52 3.14 -6.70
N LEU A 164 23.57 3.17 -5.37
CA LEU A 164 22.76 2.32 -4.51
C LEU A 164 21.47 3.02 -4.08
N LEU A 165 20.34 2.39 -4.39
CA LEU A 165 19.02 2.76 -3.88
C LEU A 165 18.62 1.80 -2.76
N VAL A 166 18.37 2.35 -1.58
CA VAL A 166 17.82 1.61 -0.44
C VAL A 166 16.45 2.17 -0.13
N LEU A 167 15.41 1.33 -0.16
CA LEU A 167 14.05 1.70 0.19
C LEU A 167 13.54 0.81 1.32
N VAL A 168 12.72 1.38 2.19
CA VAL A 168 12.05 0.66 3.26
C VAL A 168 10.55 0.78 3.06
N GLU A 169 9.89 -0.36 3.07
CA GLU A 169 8.44 -0.47 3.11
C GLU A 169 7.92 -0.21 4.51
N TYR A 170 6.85 0.57 4.62
CA TYR A 170 6.19 0.82 5.90
C TYR A 170 4.75 0.31 5.89
N TYR A 171 4.36 -0.33 7.00
CA TYR A 171 2.95 -0.56 7.29
C TYR A 171 2.22 0.78 7.49
N LYS A 172 0.88 0.78 7.40
CA LYS A 172 0.04 1.95 7.77
C LYS A 172 0.34 2.50 9.17
N SER A 173 0.84 1.65 10.07
CA SER A 173 1.24 2.02 11.43
C SER A 173 2.60 2.74 11.51
N GLY A 174 3.28 2.97 10.39
CA GLY A 174 4.62 3.57 10.33
C GLY A 174 5.75 2.61 10.74
N LYS A 175 5.45 1.33 10.97
CA LYS A 175 6.48 0.32 11.28
C LYS A 175 7.14 -0.18 9.99
N PRO A 176 8.48 -0.34 9.96
CA PRO A 176 9.16 -0.92 8.82
C PRO A 176 8.76 -2.39 8.62
N ASN A 177 8.67 -2.82 7.35
CA ASN A 177 8.29 -4.17 6.96
C ASN A 177 9.40 -4.84 6.14
N CYS A 178 9.55 -4.43 4.88
CA CYS A 178 10.53 -4.99 3.94
C CYS A 178 11.58 -3.93 3.61
N THR A 179 12.75 -4.39 3.18
CA THR A 179 13.82 -3.52 2.69
C THR A 179 14.18 -3.91 1.28
N MET A 180 14.31 -2.92 0.41
CA MET A 180 14.77 -3.10 -0.95
C MET A 180 16.16 -2.50 -1.04
N ARG A 181 17.10 -3.26 -1.59
CA ARG A 181 18.47 -2.80 -1.82
C ARG A 181 18.83 -3.13 -3.25
N VAL A 182 18.84 -2.10 -4.09
CA VAL A 182 18.97 -2.24 -5.54
C VAL A 182 20.01 -1.27 -6.08
N GLN A 183 20.74 -1.72 -7.09
CA GLN A 183 21.84 -1.03 -7.74
C GLN A 183 21.37 -0.45 -9.07
N ARG A 184 21.79 0.78 -9.41
CA ARG A 184 21.46 1.40 -10.70
C ARG A 184 22.01 0.54 -11.85
N THR A 185 21.19 0.38 -12.88
CA THR A 185 21.56 -0.22 -14.16
C THR A 185 21.23 0.74 -15.31
N SER A 186 21.60 0.37 -16.54
CA SER A 186 21.25 1.14 -17.74
C SER A 186 19.75 1.24 -18.01
N TYR A 187 18.94 0.33 -17.44
CA TYR A 187 17.49 0.24 -17.69
C TYR A 187 16.64 0.56 -16.46
N GLY A 188 17.26 0.82 -15.31
CA GLY A 188 16.57 1.11 -14.06
C GLY A 188 17.40 0.65 -12.86
N PHE A 189 16.91 -0.30 -12.08
CA PHE A 189 17.60 -0.85 -10.91
C PHE A 189 17.44 -2.38 -10.81
N ASP A 190 18.43 -3.04 -10.22
CA ASP A 190 18.40 -4.48 -9.96
C ASP A 190 19.01 -4.83 -8.60
N GLY A 191 18.50 -5.87 -7.94
CA GLY A 191 19.00 -6.31 -6.64
C GLY A 191 17.99 -7.11 -5.85
N MET A 192 17.78 -6.71 -4.60
CA MET A 192 17.13 -7.56 -3.60
C MET A 192 15.91 -6.91 -2.97
N PHE A 193 14.84 -7.70 -2.84
CA PHE A 193 13.72 -7.45 -1.94
C PHE A 193 13.85 -8.36 -0.72
N ILE A 194 14.15 -7.77 0.43
CA ILE A 194 14.42 -8.45 1.69
C ILE A 194 13.16 -8.39 2.54
N ARG A 195 12.55 -9.54 2.79
CA ARG A 195 11.37 -9.68 3.64
C ARG A 195 11.73 -9.50 5.11
N LYS A 196 10.72 -9.16 5.92
CA LYS A 196 10.82 -9.07 7.38
C LYS A 196 11.43 -10.31 8.05
N ASN A 197 11.19 -11.50 7.49
CA ASN A 197 11.73 -12.77 8.00
C ASN A 197 13.20 -13.02 7.59
N GLY A 198 13.84 -12.06 6.90
CA GLY A 198 15.21 -12.18 6.41
C GLY A 198 15.33 -12.91 5.07
N GLN A 199 14.23 -13.39 4.49
CA GLN A 199 14.28 -14.04 3.18
C GLN A 199 14.46 -13.01 2.08
N THR A 200 15.41 -13.29 1.20
CA THR A 200 15.73 -12.47 0.05
C THR A 200 15.03 -12.98 -1.20
N LEU A 201 14.40 -12.08 -1.93
CA LEU A 201 13.84 -12.27 -3.25
C LEU A 201 14.60 -11.36 -4.24
N SER A 202 14.63 -11.75 -5.51
CA SER A 202 15.14 -10.88 -6.57
C SER A 202 14.17 -9.71 -6.79
N LEU A 203 14.70 -8.52 -7.07
CA LEU A 203 13.92 -7.34 -7.45
C LEU A 203 14.59 -6.63 -8.62
N THR A 204 13.86 -6.53 -9.72
CA THR A 204 14.23 -5.70 -10.87
C THR A 204 13.19 -4.60 -11.06
N MET A 205 13.66 -3.39 -11.34
CA MET A 205 12.84 -2.20 -11.58
C MET A 205 13.27 -1.58 -12.92
N THR A 206 12.40 -1.58 -13.92
CA THR A 206 12.69 -1.01 -15.26
C THR A 206 11.87 0.24 -15.49
N GLN A 207 12.47 1.29 -16.06
CA GLN A 207 11.73 2.50 -16.44
C GLN A 207 10.70 2.24 -17.54
#